data_AF-E4WL61-F1
#
_entry.id   AF-E4WL61-F1
#
_cell.length_a   1.000
_cell.length_b   1.000
_cell.length_c   1.000
_cell.angle_alpha   90.00
_cell.angle_beta   90.00
_cell.angle_gamma   90.00
#
_symmetry.space_group_name_H-M   'P 1'
#
loop_
_entity.id
_entity.type
_entity.pdbx_description
1 polymer ?
#
loop_
_entity_poly.entity_id
_entity_poly.type
_entity_poly.pdbx_seq_one_letter_code
_entity_poly.pdbx_strand_id
1 'polypeptide(L)' 'MVTTQGIPLSRYRASKQMKALNLVSCQSSKHRYRKVNQEHITIPNHLDRQFAVTAPESSFGW' A
#
# COMPACT_ATOMS: atom_id res chain seq x y z
N MET A 1 6.30 -21.30 1.20
CA MET A 1 5.37 -21.58 2.33
C MET A 1 6.05 -21.11 3.62
N VAL A 2 5.37 -20.36 4.50
CA VAL A 2 6.03 -19.72 5.67
C VAL A 2 6.42 -20.73 6.76
N THR A 3 5.90 -21.96 6.72
CA THR A 3 6.19 -23.02 7.70
C THR A 3 6.95 -24.18 7.06
N THR A 4 7.88 -24.77 7.81
CA THR A 4 8.60 -26.00 7.43
C THR A 4 7.81 -27.26 7.71
N GLN A 5 6.76 -27.16 8.54
CA GLN A 5 5.98 -28.27 9.07
C GLN A 5 4.72 -28.60 8.25
N GLY A 6 4.57 -28.06 7.03
CA GLY A 6 3.38 -28.32 6.19
C GLY A 6 2.10 -27.61 6.65
N ILE A 7 2.07 -27.09 7.86
CA ILE A 7 0.88 -26.48 8.47
C ILE A 7 0.75 -25.02 8.02
N PRO A 8 -0.40 -24.57 7.50
CA PRO A 8 -0.58 -23.17 7.13
C PRO A 8 -0.49 -22.26 8.35
N LEU A 9 0.35 -21.23 8.28
CA LEU A 9 0.50 -20.23 9.33
C LEU A 9 -0.71 -19.28 9.31
N SER A 10 -1.68 -19.50 10.19
CA SER A 10 -2.79 -18.56 10.37
C SER A 10 -2.37 -17.34 11.18
N ARG A 11 -3.11 -16.23 11.03
CA ARG A 11 -2.92 -15.00 11.83
C ARG A 11 -2.91 -15.30 13.34
N TYR A 12 -3.86 -16.11 13.80
CA TYR A 12 -3.97 -16.48 15.21
C TYR A 12 -2.71 -17.20 15.73
N ARG A 13 -2.20 -18.19 14.97
CA ARG A 13 -1.00 -18.95 15.36
C ARG A 13 0.24 -18.07 15.38
N ALA A 14 0.40 -17.18 14.39
CA ALA A 14 1.48 -16.21 14.36
C ALA A 14 1.44 -15.30 15.60
N SER A 15 0.29 -14.68 15.88
CA SER A 15 0.14 -13.79 17.04
C SER A 15 0.36 -14.51 18.38
N LYS A 16 -0.10 -15.77 18.51
CA LYS A 16 0.12 -16.58 19.71
C LYS A 16 1.61 -16.85 19.94
N GLN A 17 2.35 -17.20 18.88
CA GLN A 17 3.78 -17.48 18.99
C GLN A 17 4.59 -16.22 19.32
N MET A 18 4.25 -15.07 18.71
CA MET A 18 4.91 -13.79 19.01
C MET A 18 4.75 -13.40 20.48
N LYS A 19 3.55 -13.56 21.05
CA LYS A 19 3.31 -13.33 22.48
C LYS A 19 4.16 -14.24 23.37
N ALA A 20 4.28 -15.52 23.03
CA ALA A 20 5.10 -16.46 23.78
C ALA A 20 6.59 -16.11 23.78
N LEU A 21 7.06 -15.45 22.71
CA LEU A 21 8.45 -15.03 22.54
C LEU A 21 8.69 -13.55 22.93
N ASN A 22 7.70 -12.87 23.51
CA ASN A 22 7.75 -11.43 23.81
C ASN A 22 8.13 -10.55 22.60
N LEU A 23 7.67 -10.94 21.40
CA LEU A 23 7.90 -10.20 20.15
C LEU A 23 6.70 -9.31 19.82
N VAL A 24 6.97 -8.13 19.26
CA VAL A 24 5.98 -7.17 18.80
C VAL A 24 6.00 -7.09 17.28
N SER A 25 4.83 -6.99 16.63
CA SER A 25 4.75 -6.78 15.19
C SER A 25 5.07 -5.33 14.84
N CYS A 26 6.08 -5.12 14.00
CA CYS A 26 6.41 -3.82 13.42
C CYS A 26 5.81 -3.65 12.02
N GLN A 27 4.99 -4.59 11.54
CA GLN A 27 4.34 -4.45 10.24
C GLN A 27 3.44 -3.22 10.27
N SER A 28 3.66 -2.31 9.32
CA SER A 28 2.76 -1.19 9.12
C SER A 28 1.37 -1.72 8.77
N SER A 29 0.35 -1.19 9.45
CA SER A 29 -1.02 -1.44 9.04
C SER A 29 -1.15 -0.99 7.59
N LYS A 30 -1.75 -1.83 6.73
CA LYS A 30 -2.01 -1.40 5.36
C LYS A 30 -2.78 -0.09 5.41
N HIS A 31 -2.27 0.91 4.70
CA HIS A 31 -2.90 2.21 4.60
C HIS A 31 -4.37 2.03 4.18
N ARG A 32 -5.30 2.62 4.94
CA ARG A 32 -6.75 2.46 4.76
C ARG A 32 -7.35 3.45 3.74
N TYR A 33 -6.53 4.06 2.89
CA TYR A 33 -7.07 4.79 1.74
C TYR A 33 -7.78 3.78 0.85
N ARG A 34 -9.08 3.98 0.71
CA ARG A 34 -9.89 3.26 -0.25
C ARG A 34 -9.34 3.65 -1.62
N LYS A 35 -8.70 2.71 -2.34
CA LYS A 35 -8.37 2.89 -3.75
C LYS A 35 -9.68 2.92 -4.53
N VAL A 36 -10.24 4.11 -4.67
CA VAL A 36 -11.47 4.36 -5.42
C VAL A 36 -11.04 4.83 -6.80
N ASN A 37 -11.33 4.01 -7.80
CA ASN A 37 -11.18 4.40 -9.21
C ASN A 37 -12.38 5.23 -9.71
N GLN A 38 -13.38 5.45 -8.86
CA GLN A 38 -14.59 6.20 -9.18
C GLN A 38 -14.37 7.68 -8.90
N GLU A 39 -14.71 8.51 -9.89
CA GLU A 39 -14.66 9.96 -9.76
C GLU A 39 -15.68 10.45 -8.74
N HIS A 40 -15.36 11.58 -8.11
CA HIS A 40 -16.25 12.22 -7.16
C HIS A 40 -17.38 12.94 -7.91
N ILE A 41 -18.63 12.53 -7.69
CA ILE A 41 -19.80 13.02 -8.46
C ILE A 41 -19.95 14.55 -8.41
N THR A 42 -19.63 15.17 -7.27
CA THR A 42 -19.72 16.62 -7.07
C THR A 42 -18.44 17.38 -7.39
N ILE A 43 -17.32 16.68 -7.63
CA ILE A 43 -16.05 17.29 -8.01
C ILE A 43 -15.55 16.49 -9.23
N PRO A 44 -16.14 16.74 -10.41
CA PRO A 44 -15.69 16.10 -11.63
C PRO A 44 -14.22 16.46 -11.88
N ASN A 45 -13.42 15.48 -12.27
CA ASN A 45 -12.04 15.71 -12.65
C ASN A 45 -11.99 16.39 -14.02
N HIS A 46 -12.03 17.72 -14.04
CA HIS A 46 -11.91 18.50 -15.29
C HIS A 46 -10.53 18.38 -15.95
N LEU A 47 -9.53 17.87 -15.21
CA LEU A 47 -8.17 17.61 -15.68
C LEU A 47 -8.06 16.15 -16.12
N ASP A 48 -8.91 15.72 -17.07
CA ASP A 48 -8.76 14.40 -17.71
C ASP A 48 -7.55 14.38 -18.66
N ARG A 49 -6.38 14.69 -18.07
CA ARG A 49 -5.04 14.36 -18.49
C ARG A 49 -4.67 14.90 -19.87
N GLN A 50 -4.82 16.21 -20.07
CA GLN A 50 -3.95 16.94 -21.00
C GLN A 50 -2.53 17.16 -20.44
N PHE A 51 -2.04 16.25 -19.59
CA PHE A 51 -0.66 16.23 -19.17
C PHE A 51 0.17 15.52 -20.23
N ALA A 52 0.32 16.18 -21.39
CA ALA A 52 1.19 15.75 -22.46
C ALA A 52 2.56 16.41 -22.26
N VAL A 53 3.34 15.96 -21.27
CA VAL A 53 4.74 16.39 -21.16
C VAL A 53 5.49 15.81 -22.37
N THR A 54 5.66 16.64 -23.39
CA THR A 54 6.28 16.23 -24.67
C THR A 54 7.80 16.09 -24.54
N ALA A 55 8.39 16.77 -23.55
CA ALA A 55 9.79 16.63 -23.11
C ALA A 55 9.94 17.30 -21.72
N PRO A 56 10.92 16.90 -20.90
CA PRO A 56 11.32 17.76 -19.77
C PRO A 56 11.88 19.05 -20.37
N GLU A 57 11.30 20.20 -20.03
CA GLU A 57 11.97 21.47 -20.29
C GLU A 57 13.30 21.44 -19.56
N SER A 58 14.38 21.32 -20.32
CA SER A 58 15.75 21.36 -19.81
C SER A 58 16.11 22.81 -19.54
N SER A 59 15.48 23.40 -18.52
CA SER A 59 15.84 24.71 -17.98
C SER A 59 15.65 24.71 -16.47
N PHE A 60 16.22 23.71 -15.80
CA PHE A 60 16.76 23.94 -14.46
C PHE A 60 18.21 24.39 -14.66
N GLY A 61 18.35 25.67 -15.01
CA GLY A 61 19.61 26.39 -14.85
C GLY A 61 19.98 26.40 -13.36
N TRP A 62 21.23 26.09 -13.08
CA TRP A 62 21.83 26.17 -11.76
C TRP A 62 21.76 27.58 -11.18
#